data_AF-A0A6B9YRY2-F1
#
_entry.id   AF-A0A6B9YRY2-F1
#
_cell.length_a   1.000
_cell.length_b   1.000
_cell.length_c   1.000
_cell.angle_alpha   90.00
_cell.angle_beta   90.00
_cell.angle_gamma   90.00
#
_symmetry.space_group_name_H-M   'P 1'
#
loop_
_entity.id
_entity.type
_entity.pdbx_description
1 polymer ?
#
loop_
_entity_poly.entity_id
_entity_poly.type
_entity_poly.pdbx_seq_one_letter_code
_entity_poly.pdbx_strand_id
1 'polypeptide(L)'
;MVHSEASSPGLCFGYTAVLTVLPEYLPVPLRSPRNAAMAAGAVAAAAGLAWFLLRRRRPTAEEIERARRSLLAIQGRITDGSISDAPSNDAPANAPKLILYNYRIAGVAYEAAQDVSGLGDLVRDIRADLPVQVRYEPHNPANSIVVAEEWSGLRLGPHHEDGPHDTDTGTDSRVRHTS
;
A
#
# COMPACT_ATOMS: atom_id res chain seq x y z
N MET A 1 -29.12 -7.48 -79.38
CA MET A 1 -29.74 -8.50 -78.51
C MET A 1 -28.79 -8.72 -77.34
N VAL A 2 -29.23 -8.26 -76.15
CA VAL A 2 -28.81 -8.71 -74.80
C VAL A 2 -27.44 -8.22 -74.24
N HIS A 3 -27.55 -7.30 -73.26
CA HIS A 3 -26.89 -7.15 -71.93
C HIS A 3 -25.40 -7.54 -71.77
N SER A 4 -24.47 -6.73 -71.24
CA SER A 4 -24.35 -5.97 -69.96
C SER A 4 -24.37 -6.81 -68.67
N GLU A 5 -23.18 -7.15 -68.15
CA GLU A 5 -22.84 -7.43 -66.74
C GLU A 5 -21.29 -7.40 -66.66
N ALA A 6 -20.54 -6.59 -65.89
CA ALA A 6 -20.58 -6.25 -64.46
C ALA A 6 -20.68 -7.50 -63.57
N SER A 7 -20.01 -7.71 -62.44
CA SER A 7 -18.97 -7.04 -61.68
C SER A 7 -18.60 -8.04 -60.58
N SER A 8 -17.29 -8.24 -60.36
CA SER A 8 -16.67 -8.57 -59.07
C SER A 8 -16.83 -9.97 -58.42
N PRO A 9 -15.80 -10.37 -57.64
CA PRO A 9 -15.62 -11.73 -57.14
C PRO A 9 -16.35 -11.98 -55.80
N GLY A 10 -17.13 -13.04 -55.74
CA GLY A 10 -17.73 -13.55 -54.51
C GLY A 10 -16.72 -14.39 -53.72
N LEU A 11 -15.98 -13.75 -52.82
CA LEU A 11 -15.31 -14.42 -51.69
C LEU A 11 -16.38 -15.06 -50.80
N CYS A 12 -16.54 -16.37 -50.87
CA CYS A 12 -17.27 -17.15 -49.88
C CYS A 12 -16.50 -17.14 -48.54
N PHE A 13 -16.72 -16.13 -47.72
CA PHE A 13 -16.27 -16.09 -46.33
C PHE A 13 -17.29 -16.86 -45.47
N GLY A 14 -17.24 -18.19 -45.54
CA GLY A 14 -17.98 -19.09 -44.67
C GLY A 14 -17.04 -19.69 -43.63
N TYR A 15 -16.81 -19.00 -42.52
CA TYR A 15 -16.32 -19.66 -41.30
C TYR A 15 -17.17 -19.21 -40.12
N THR A 16 -18.37 -19.78 -40.07
CA THR A 16 -19.22 -19.85 -38.88
C THR A 16 -18.36 -20.24 -37.69
N ALA A 17 -18.40 -19.41 -36.64
CA ALA A 17 -17.78 -19.72 -35.37
C ALA A 17 -18.26 -21.09 -34.88
N VAL A 18 -17.37 -22.09 -34.94
CA VAL A 18 -17.54 -23.39 -34.30
C VAL A 18 -17.38 -23.16 -32.80
N LEU A 19 -18.41 -22.58 -32.19
CA LEU A 19 -18.61 -22.51 -30.75
C LEU A 19 -19.38 -23.78 -30.34
N THR A 20 -18.79 -24.94 -30.60
CA THR A 20 -19.34 -26.24 -30.20
C THR A 20 -18.26 -27.10 -29.57
N VAL A 21 -17.96 -26.79 -28.31
CA VAL A 21 -17.70 -27.82 -27.31
C VAL A 21 -18.41 -27.37 -26.03
N LEU A 22 -19.75 -27.48 -26.02
CA LEU A 22 -20.45 -27.68 -24.76
C LEU A 22 -20.14 -29.12 -24.35
N PRO A 23 -19.61 -29.39 -23.14
CA PRO A 23 -19.41 -30.75 -22.71
C PRO A 23 -20.78 -31.42 -22.54
N GLU A 24 -21.10 -32.30 -23.48
CA GLU A 24 -22.29 -33.13 -23.49
C GLU A 24 -22.17 -34.26 -22.47
N TYR A 25 -22.14 -33.91 -21.18
CA TYR A 25 -22.27 -34.86 -20.08
C TYR A 25 -23.03 -34.21 -18.91
N LEU A 26 -24.32 -33.96 -19.10
CA LEU A 26 -25.24 -33.86 -17.97
C LEU A 26 -25.59 -35.30 -17.56
N PRO A 27 -25.09 -35.82 -16.42
CA PRO A 27 -25.46 -37.16 -16.01
C PRO A 27 -26.95 -37.19 -15.65
N VAL A 28 -27.51 -38.40 -15.69
CA VAL A 28 -28.95 -38.71 -15.69
C VAL A 28 -29.70 -38.61 -14.32
N PRO A 29 -29.22 -38.13 -13.15
CA PRO A 29 -29.97 -38.33 -11.91
C PRO A 29 -30.89 -37.16 -11.50
N LEU A 30 -31.45 -36.37 -12.42
CA LEU A 30 -32.47 -35.34 -12.08
C LEU A 30 -33.90 -35.92 -11.90
N ARG A 31 -34.08 -37.23 -12.07
CA ARG A 31 -35.40 -37.91 -11.98
C ARG A 31 -36.00 -37.93 -10.57
N SER A 32 -35.18 -37.70 -9.54
CA SER A 32 -35.61 -37.61 -8.14
C SER A 32 -35.66 -36.14 -7.71
N PRO A 33 -36.76 -35.68 -7.08
CA PRO A 33 -36.88 -34.30 -6.59
C PRO A 33 -35.76 -33.94 -5.60
N ARG A 34 -35.23 -34.93 -4.87
CA ARG A 34 -34.12 -34.74 -3.94
C ARG A 34 -32.80 -34.42 -4.64
N ASN A 35 -32.48 -35.13 -5.72
CA ASN A 35 -31.23 -34.91 -6.46
C ASN A 35 -31.28 -33.58 -7.23
N ALA A 36 -32.45 -33.23 -7.78
CA ALA A 36 -32.66 -31.93 -8.40
C ALA A 36 -32.50 -30.78 -7.38
N ALA A 37 -33.06 -30.93 -6.17
CA ALA A 37 -32.90 -29.96 -5.09
C ALA A 37 -31.43 -29.82 -4.66
N MET A 38 -30.69 -30.93 -4.53
CA MET A 38 -29.26 -30.91 -4.20
C MET A 38 -28.43 -30.24 -5.29
N ALA A 39 -28.67 -30.56 -6.56
CA ALA A 39 -27.97 -29.94 -7.68
C ALA A 39 -28.24 -28.42 -7.74
N ALA A 40 -29.50 -28.00 -7.57
CA ALA A 40 -29.85 -26.59 -7.53
C ALA A 40 -29.19 -25.86 -6.34
N GLY A 41 -29.16 -26.50 -5.16
CA GLY A 41 -28.49 -25.95 -3.98
C GLY A 41 -26.99 -25.79 -4.18
N ALA A 42 -26.32 -26.77 -4.80
CA ALA A 42 -24.89 -26.70 -5.11
C ALA A 42 -24.57 -25.56 -6.09
N VAL A 43 -25.39 -25.40 -7.14
CA VAL A 43 -25.25 -24.29 -8.11
C VAL A 43 -25.45 -22.94 -7.43
N ALA A 44 -26.49 -22.81 -6.59
CA ALA A 44 -26.74 -21.58 -5.84
C ALA A 44 -25.60 -21.23 -4.88
N ALA A 45 -25.05 -22.23 -4.17
CA ALA A 45 -23.91 -22.03 -3.29
C ALA A 45 -22.65 -21.60 -4.06
N ALA A 46 -22.37 -22.25 -5.19
CA ALA A 46 -21.24 -21.88 -6.05
C ALA A 46 -21.40 -20.47 -6.63
N ALA A 47 -22.59 -20.11 -7.10
CA ALA A 47 -22.90 -18.78 -7.61
C ALA A 47 -22.79 -17.71 -6.50
N GLY A 48 -23.28 -18.01 -5.29
CA GLY A 48 -23.16 -17.14 -4.13
C GLY A 48 -21.70 -16.93 -3.70
N LEU A 49 -20.90 -17.98 -3.69
CA LEU A 49 -19.46 -17.90 -3.40
C LEU A 49 -18.73 -17.08 -4.47
N ALA A 50 -19.00 -17.35 -5.75
CA ALA A 50 -18.43 -16.59 -6.86
C ALA A 50 -18.77 -15.11 -6.73
N TRP A 51 -20.05 -14.76 -6.52
CA TRP A 51 -20.51 -13.39 -6.31
C TRP A 51 -19.80 -12.72 -5.12
N PHE A 52 -19.70 -13.42 -3.99
CA PHE A 52 -19.02 -12.91 -2.80
C PHE A 52 -17.54 -12.62 -3.08
N LEU A 53 -16.83 -13.54 -3.74
CA LEU A 53 -15.42 -13.38 -4.08
C LEU A 53 -15.20 -12.25 -5.11
N LEU A 54 -16.07 -12.14 -6.11
CA LEU A 54 -16.05 -11.07 -7.11
C LEU A 54 -16.32 -9.69 -6.50
N ARG A 55 -17.14 -9.64 -5.45
CA ARG A 55 -17.53 -8.38 -4.79
C ARG A 55 -16.67 -8.05 -3.57
N ARG A 56 -15.76 -8.94 -3.17
CA ARG A 56 -14.82 -8.69 -2.07
C ARG A 56 -13.91 -7.51 -2.44
N ARG A 57 -13.85 -6.50 -1.57
CA ARG A 57 -12.98 -5.34 -1.79
C ARG A 57 -11.53 -5.80 -1.88
N ARG A 58 -10.83 -5.35 -2.93
CA ARG A 58 -9.38 -5.47 -3.00
C ARG A 58 -8.77 -4.53 -1.95
N PRO A 59 -7.77 -4.98 -1.18
CA PRO A 59 -7.06 -4.10 -0.26
C PRO A 59 -6.50 -2.89 -1.01
N THR A 60 -6.61 -1.73 -0.39
CA THR A 60 -6.00 -0.48 -0.88
C THR A 60 -4.48 -0.56 -0.76
N ALA A 61 -3.76 0.27 -1.52
CA ALA A 61 -2.29 0.32 -1.44
C ALA A 61 -1.80 0.59 -0.01
N GLU A 62 -2.49 1.47 0.72
CA GLU A 62 -2.18 1.79 2.11
C GLU A 62 -2.44 0.62 3.08
N GLU A 63 -3.51 -0.16 2.86
CA GLU A 63 -3.75 -1.38 3.66
C GLU A 63 -2.69 -2.45 3.39
N ILE A 64 -2.27 -2.60 2.13
CA ILE A 64 -1.18 -3.52 1.75
C ILE A 64 0.12 -3.09 2.42
N GLU A 65 0.44 -1.80 2.35
CA GLU A 65 1.67 -1.26 2.93
C GLU A 65 1.67 -1.33 4.46
N ARG A 66 0.53 -1.04 5.10
CA ARG A 66 0.36 -1.25 6.56
C ARG A 66 0.55 -2.72 6.94
N ALA A 67 -0.02 -3.65 6.19
CA ALA A 67 0.16 -5.08 6.45
C ALA A 67 1.63 -5.49 6.29
N ARG A 68 2.33 -4.99 5.27
CA ARG A 68 3.78 -5.21 5.09
C ARG A 68 4.58 -4.70 6.29
N ARG A 69 4.33 -3.46 6.73
CA ARG A 69 4.99 -2.84 7.89
C ARG A 69 4.73 -3.63 9.18
N SER A 70 3.48 -4.05 9.42
CA SER A 70 3.10 -4.87 10.57
C SER A 70 3.81 -6.22 10.59
N LEU A 71 3.87 -6.91 9.45
CA LEU A 71 4.59 -8.19 9.34
C LEU A 71 6.09 -8.03 9.63
N LEU A 72 6.73 -7.02 9.06
CA LEU A 72 8.13 -6.70 9.35
C LEU A 72 8.33 -6.34 10.82
N ALA A 73 7.44 -5.54 11.42
CA ALA A 73 7.51 -5.17 12.84
C ALA A 73 7.46 -6.39 13.77
N ILE A 74 6.73 -7.44 13.39
CA ILE A 74 6.61 -8.65 14.20
C ILE A 74 7.78 -9.62 13.95
N GLN A 75 8.19 -9.81 12.69
CA GLN A 75 9.07 -10.92 12.28
C GLN A 75 10.49 -10.49 11.90
N GLY A 76 10.73 -9.21 11.66
CA GLY A 76 12.01 -8.71 11.16
C GLY A 76 13.12 -8.78 12.20
N ARG A 77 14.35 -9.00 11.73
CA ARG A 77 15.57 -8.85 12.54
C ARG A 77 15.97 -7.39 12.59
N ILE A 78 16.67 -7.01 13.66
CA ILE A 78 17.13 -5.64 13.86
C ILE A 78 18.63 -5.54 13.59
N THR A 79 19.06 -4.45 12.98
CA THR A 79 20.45 -4.03 12.82
C THR A 79 20.57 -2.53 13.03
N ASP A 80 21.78 -2.05 13.28
CA ASP A 80 22.06 -0.63 13.28
C ASP A 80 22.12 -0.08 11.83
N GLY A 81 21.73 1.18 11.69
CA GLY A 81 21.78 1.93 10.44
C GLY A 81 21.92 3.43 10.70
N SER A 82 21.92 4.21 9.62
CA SER A 82 21.95 5.68 9.68
C SER A 82 20.95 6.26 8.69
N ILE A 83 20.42 7.44 9.02
CA ILE A 83 19.54 8.20 8.13
C ILE A 83 20.40 9.01 7.18
N SER A 84 20.14 8.88 5.89
CA SER A 84 20.77 9.68 4.85
C SER A 84 19.96 10.96 4.56
N ASP A 85 18.64 10.86 4.55
CA ASP A 85 17.73 11.99 4.36
C ASP A 85 16.40 11.76 5.10
N ALA A 86 15.81 12.83 5.60
CA ALA A 86 14.58 12.80 6.39
C ALA A 86 13.67 13.98 6.01
N PRO A 87 12.34 13.81 6.07
CA PRO A 87 11.42 14.88 5.75
C PRO A 87 11.58 16.03 6.76
N SER A 88 11.67 17.27 6.26
CA SER A 88 11.65 18.46 7.12
C SER A 88 10.27 18.64 7.77
N ASN A 89 10.25 19.09 9.02
CA ASN A 89 9.01 19.44 9.73
C ASN A 89 8.23 20.56 9.02
N ASP A 90 8.91 21.45 8.29
CA ASP A 90 8.33 22.59 7.58
C ASP A 90 7.81 22.23 6.17
N ALA A 91 7.90 20.95 5.78
CA ALA A 91 7.44 20.50 4.48
C ALA A 91 5.92 20.70 4.36
N PRO A 92 5.42 21.15 3.19
CA PRO A 92 3.99 21.35 3.00
C PRO A 92 3.23 20.03 3.21
N ALA A 93 2.03 20.11 3.77
CA ALA A 93 1.25 18.94 4.19
C ALA A 93 1.01 17.88 3.08
N ASN A 94 1.05 18.30 1.81
CA ASN A 94 0.84 17.45 0.64
C ASN A 94 2.15 16.92 0.01
N ALA A 95 3.31 17.24 0.57
CA ALA A 95 4.57 16.68 0.09
C ALA A 95 4.70 15.20 0.48
N PRO A 96 5.27 14.35 -0.39
CA PRO A 96 5.63 12.98 -0.02
C PRO A 96 6.59 12.99 1.17
N LYS A 97 6.31 12.20 2.20
CA LYS A 97 7.19 12.06 3.35
C LYS A 97 7.98 10.76 3.18
N LEU A 98 9.27 10.89 2.87
CA LEU A 98 10.18 9.76 2.63
C LEU A 98 11.37 9.85 3.58
N ILE A 99 11.73 8.74 4.22
CA ILE A 99 13.00 8.62 4.97
C ILE A 99 13.95 7.76 4.13
N LEU A 100 15.12 8.30 3.80
CA LEU A 100 16.22 7.52 3.21
C LEU A 100 17.17 7.09 4.32
N TYR A 101 17.53 5.81 4.33
CA TYR A 101 18.42 5.25 5.32
C TYR A 101 19.30 4.16 4.71
N ASN A 102 20.44 3.93 5.35
CA ASN A 102 21.39 2.91 4.97
C ASN A 102 21.72 2.00 6.16
N TYR A 103 22.05 0.75 5.87
CA TYR A 103 22.40 -0.27 6.85
C TYR A 103 23.29 -1.34 6.22
N ARG A 104 23.89 -2.19 7.05
CA ARG A 104 24.81 -3.24 6.58
C ARG A 104 24.48 -4.59 7.19
N ILE A 105 24.42 -5.62 6.36
CA ILE A 105 24.21 -7.02 6.79
C ILE A 105 25.27 -7.88 6.12
N ALA A 106 26.00 -8.67 6.92
CA ALA A 106 27.05 -9.57 6.43
C ALA A 106 28.07 -8.90 5.47
N GLY A 107 28.42 -7.63 5.75
CA GLY A 107 29.34 -6.86 4.91
C GLY A 107 28.70 -6.18 3.69
N VAL A 108 27.45 -6.48 3.33
CA VAL A 108 26.73 -5.86 2.22
C VAL A 108 25.99 -4.62 2.69
N ALA A 109 26.21 -3.49 2.01
CA ALA A 109 25.52 -2.24 2.29
C ALA A 109 24.20 -2.17 1.51
N TYR A 110 23.15 -1.74 2.19
CA TYR A 110 21.82 -1.52 1.64
C TYR A 110 21.43 -0.07 1.86
N GLU A 111 20.67 0.46 0.92
CA GLU A 111 20.05 1.78 0.99
C GLU A 111 18.59 1.62 0.60
N ALA A 112 17.71 2.26 1.35
CA ALA A 112 16.27 2.18 1.14
C ALA A 112 15.60 3.52 1.42
N ALA A 113 14.50 3.77 0.73
CA ALA A 113 13.58 4.86 1.00
C ALA A 113 12.27 4.27 1.55
N GLN A 114 11.82 4.75 2.69
CA GLN A 114 10.54 4.37 3.27
C GLN A 114 9.55 5.53 3.17
N ASP A 115 8.39 5.27 2.57
CA ASP A 115 7.24 6.19 2.62
C ASP A 115 6.62 6.15 4.03
N VAL A 116 6.54 7.33 4.63
CA VAL A 116 6.03 7.57 5.98
C VAL A 116 4.86 8.55 5.98
N SER A 117 4.24 8.79 4.81
CA SER A 117 3.09 9.68 4.67
C SER A 117 1.91 9.24 5.56
N GLY A 118 1.73 7.92 5.74
CA GLY A 118 0.74 7.32 6.64
C GLY A 118 1.15 7.25 8.12
N LEU A 119 2.33 7.75 8.49
CA LEU A 119 2.94 7.62 9.82
C LEU A 119 3.26 8.99 10.47
N GLY A 120 2.57 10.05 10.05
CA GLY A 120 2.95 11.44 10.34
C GLY A 120 3.33 11.77 11.79
N ASP A 121 2.57 11.29 12.78
CA ASP A 121 2.85 11.60 14.19
C ASP A 121 4.06 10.84 14.75
N LEU A 122 4.44 9.72 14.16
CA LEU A 122 5.55 8.87 14.60
C LEU A 122 6.91 9.34 14.07
N VAL A 123 6.91 10.36 13.22
CA VAL A 123 8.04 10.76 12.38
C VAL A 123 8.33 12.27 12.53
N ARG A 124 7.84 12.89 13.59
CA ARG A 124 8.14 14.29 13.92
C ARG A 124 9.49 14.41 14.60
N ASP A 125 10.23 15.47 14.31
CA ASP A 125 11.49 15.81 15.01
C ASP A 125 12.57 14.72 14.90
N ILE A 126 12.73 14.10 13.73
CA ILE A 126 13.72 13.04 13.54
C ILE A 126 15.15 13.58 13.75
N ARG A 127 15.91 12.89 14.58
CA ARG A 127 17.34 13.12 14.82
C ARG A 127 18.16 12.28 13.85
N ALA A 128 18.31 12.78 12.62
CA ALA A 128 19.11 12.15 11.58
C ALA A 128 20.62 12.10 11.89
N ASP A 129 21.08 12.88 12.87
CA ASP A 129 22.46 12.90 13.38
C ASP A 129 22.83 11.70 14.25
N LEU A 130 21.84 10.90 14.67
CA LEU A 130 22.04 9.77 15.57
C LEU A 130 21.84 8.43 14.87
N PRO A 131 22.53 7.36 15.30
CA PRO A 131 22.29 6.01 14.80
C PRO A 131 20.83 5.56 15.05
N VAL A 132 20.28 4.89 14.06
CA VAL A 132 18.92 4.33 14.09
C VAL A 132 18.95 2.82 14.06
N GLN A 133 17.84 2.21 14.48
CA GLN A 133 17.63 0.78 14.28
C GLN A 133 16.83 0.56 13.00
N VAL A 134 17.28 -0.38 12.19
CA VAL A 134 16.60 -0.85 10.98
C VAL A 134 16.11 -2.25 11.23
N ARG A 135 14.84 -2.49 10.91
CA ARG A 135 14.24 -3.81 10.97
C ARG A 135 14.05 -4.35 9.56
N TYR A 136 14.54 -5.56 9.32
CA TYR A 136 14.62 -6.14 7.98
C TYR A 136 14.19 -7.61 7.97
N GLU A 137 13.75 -8.09 6.80
CA GLU A 137 13.45 -9.50 6.58
C GLU A 137 14.75 -10.29 6.31
N PRO A 138 15.08 -11.33 7.10
CA PRO A 138 16.37 -12.04 6.94
C PRO A 138 16.58 -12.72 5.59
N HIS A 139 15.50 -13.21 4.97
CA HIS A 139 15.54 -13.87 3.66
C HIS A 139 15.52 -12.88 2.49
N ASN A 140 15.12 -11.64 2.74
CA ASN A 140 15.13 -10.55 1.78
C ASN A 140 15.56 -9.25 2.48
N PRO A 141 16.87 -9.05 2.72
CA PRO A 141 17.36 -7.91 3.50
C PRO A 141 16.90 -6.56 2.99
N ALA A 142 16.72 -6.40 1.67
CA ALA A 142 16.22 -5.17 1.05
C ALA A 142 14.78 -4.80 1.49
N ASN A 143 14.00 -5.76 1.99
CA ASN A 143 12.72 -5.50 2.62
C ASN A 143 12.93 -5.05 4.07
N SER A 144 13.05 -3.74 4.24
CA SER A 144 13.37 -3.11 5.52
C SER A 144 12.44 -1.94 5.85
N ILE A 145 12.42 -1.57 7.14
CA ILE A 145 11.74 -0.40 7.70
C ILE A 145 12.57 0.20 8.85
N VAL A 146 12.40 1.49 9.08
CA VAL A 146 12.88 2.22 10.28
C VAL A 146 11.75 2.59 11.22
N VAL A 147 10.50 2.57 10.75
CA VAL A 147 9.31 2.90 11.54
C VAL A 147 8.07 2.14 11.06
N ALA A 148 7.17 1.84 11.97
CA ALA A 148 5.84 1.25 11.78
C ALA A 148 4.93 1.67 12.94
N GLU A 149 3.63 1.38 12.84
CA GLU A 149 2.62 1.72 13.85
C GLU A 149 2.99 1.24 15.26
N GLU A 150 3.48 0.00 15.36
CA GLU A 150 3.78 -0.66 16.64
C GLU A 150 5.29 -0.73 16.94
N TRP A 151 6.14 -0.08 16.14
CA TRP A 151 7.59 -0.11 16.33
C TRP A 151 8.30 1.06 15.69
N SER A 152 9.26 1.66 16.40
CA SER A 152 10.15 2.68 15.84
C SER A 152 11.61 2.40 16.20
N GLY A 153 12.46 2.47 15.18
CA GLY A 153 13.91 2.49 15.33
C GLY A 153 14.50 3.91 15.23
N LEU A 154 13.66 4.92 15.01
CA LEU A 154 14.07 6.32 14.87
C LEU A 154 14.47 6.93 16.23
N ARG A 155 15.33 7.93 16.18
CA ARG A 155 15.61 8.81 17.31
C ARG A 155 14.82 10.09 17.10
N LEU A 156 13.98 10.45 18.06
CA LEU A 156 13.17 11.66 17.99
C LEU A 156 13.75 12.70 18.97
N GLY A 157 13.71 13.96 18.58
CA GLY A 157 14.02 15.09 19.45
C GLY A 157 12.93 15.30 20.49
N PRO A 158 13.19 16.13 21.52
CA PRO A 158 12.11 16.61 22.37
C PRO A 158 11.07 17.31 21.49
N HIS A 159 9.81 16.86 21.57
CA HIS A 159 8.71 17.56 20.94
C HIS A 159 8.62 18.95 21.58
N HIS A 160 8.95 19.99 20.81
CA HIS A 160 8.71 21.36 21.23
C HIS A 160 7.22 21.62 21.05
N GLU A 161 6.42 21.42 22.10
CA GLU A 161 5.10 22.03 22.13
C GLU A 161 5.32 23.54 22.16
N ASP A 162 4.90 24.26 21.12
CA ASP A 162 4.87 25.72 21.11
C ASP A 162 4.06 26.19 22.34
N GLY A 163 4.76 26.53 23.42
CA GLY A 163 4.17 27.13 24.61
C GLY A 163 3.46 28.43 24.22
N PRO A 164 2.42 28.84 24.96
CA PRO A 164 1.64 30.02 24.60
C PRO A 164 2.59 31.21 24.39
N HIS A 165 2.49 31.81 23.21
CA HIS A 165 3.22 32.99 22.81
C HIS A 165 2.80 34.14 23.73
N ASP A 166 3.46 34.30 24.89
CA ASP A 166 3.31 35.47 25.74
C ASP A 166 3.72 36.69 24.90
N THR A 167 2.71 37.39 24.39
CA THR A 167 2.87 38.73 23.84
C THR A 167 3.25 39.64 25.00
N ASP A 168 4.55 39.87 25.18
CA ASP A 168 5.08 40.83 26.13
C ASP A 168 4.54 42.24 25.79
N THR A 169 3.48 42.64 26.47
CA THR A 169 2.96 44.00 26.46
C THR A 169 3.99 44.92 27.10
N GLY A 170 4.50 45.84 26.28
CA GLY A 170 5.54 46.80 26.59
C GLY A 170 5.53 47.36 28.02
N THR A 171 6.66 47.17 28.69
CA THR A 171 6.98 47.90 29.91
C THR A 171 7.35 49.33 29.55
N ASP A 172 6.42 50.23 29.84
CA ASP A 172 6.54 51.69 29.85
C ASP A 172 7.76 52.14 30.70
N SER A 173 8.80 52.60 30.02
CA SER A 173 9.96 53.25 30.63
C SER A 173 9.59 54.67 31.07
N ARG A 174 8.94 54.80 32.23
CA ARG A 174 8.75 56.11 32.88
C ARG A 174 10.06 56.59 33.49
N VAL A 175 10.70 57.47 32.75
CA VAL A 175 11.83 58.35 33.09
C VAL A 175 11.67 58.95 34.49
N ARG A 176 12.65 58.70 35.37
CA ARG A 176 12.81 59.49 36.60
C ARG A 176 13.64 60.72 36.29
N HIS A 177 12.99 61.87 36.22
CA HIS A 177 13.65 63.17 36.32
C HIS A 177 14.16 63.36 37.76
N THR A 178 15.46 63.59 37.90
CA THR A 178 16.05 64.16 39.11
C THR A 178 16.48 65.59 38.81
N SER A 179 15.94 66.55 39.55
CA SER A 179 16.49 67.90 39.75
C SER A 179 16.11 68.35 41.15
#